data_AF-A0A015VCV9-F1
#
_entry.id   AF-A0A015VCV9-F1
#
_cell.length_a   1.000
_cell.length_b   1.000
_cell.length_c   1.000
_cell.angle_alpha   90.00
_cell.angle_beta   90.00
_cell.angle_gamma   90.00
#
_symmetry.space_group_name_H-M   'P 1'
#
loop_
_entity.id
_entity.type
_entity.pdbx_description
1 polymer ?
#
loop_
_entity_poly.entity_id
_entity_poly.type
_entity_poly.pdbx_seq_one_letter_code
_entity_poly.pdbx_strand_id
1 'polypeptide(L)'
;MFILFSCKSTGDKTDCEVLHVDLVERPVPTEELFSKISVIPLETNDSSFLVRPVKVIIKDNGYYIVDEGVPAVFSFDEEGHLLHKIGKKGQGPGEYREIYDAVIKEKENAVYMLSPFGSLYVYSLDGKFIKEIKLPTRSNYQLIEELDSKYFVT
;
A
#
# COMPACT_ATOMS: atom_id res chain seq x y z
N MET A 1 -1.25 -16.50 -59.21
CA MET A 1 -0.02 -16.71 -58.43
C MET A 1 0.02 -15.65 -57.34
N PHE A 2 -0.44 -15.99 -56.13
CA PHE A 2 -0.49 -15.06 -55.00
C PHE A 2 0.86 -15.13 -54.27
N ILE A 3 1.56 -13.99 -54.19
CA ILE A 3 2.83 -13.85 -53.48
C ILE A 3 2.50 -13.39 -52.06
N LEU A 4 2.72 -14.25 -51.07
CA LEU A 4 2.62 -13.88 -49.65
C LEU A 4 3.96 -13.27 -49.21
N PHE A 5 3.97 -11.95 -48.99
CA PHE A 5 5.07 -11.28 -48.30
C PHE A 5 4.95 -11.54 -46.79
N SER A 6 5.81 -12.42 -46.29
CA SER A 6 6.04 -12.59 -44.85
C SER A 6 6.77 -11.36 -44.31
N CYS A 7 6.23 -10.74 -43.27
CA CYS A 7 6.90 -9.63 -42.58
C CYS A 7 8.21 -10.13 -41.96
N LYS A 8 9.33 -9.48 -42.29
CA LYS A 8 10.54 -9.55 -41.48
C LYS A 8 10.21 -8.94 -40.11
N SER A 9 10.18 -9.75 -39.06
CA SER A 9 10.32 -9.22 -37.71
C SER A 9 11.69 -8.56 -37.63
N THR A 10 11.72 -7.22 -37.70
CA THR A 10 12.80 -6.45 -37.11
C THR A 10 12.71 -6.74 -35.62
N GLY A 11 13.54 -7.68 -35.15
CA GLY A 11 13.70 -7.90 -33.73
C GLY A 11 14.31 -6.64 -33.16
N ASP A 12 13.46 -5.76 -32.62
CA ASP A 12 13.87 -4.77 -31.65
C ASP A 12 14.45 -5.57 -30.50
N LYS A 13 15.78 -5.71 -30.50
CA LYS A 13 16.52 -6.06 -29.30
C LYS A 13 16.43 -4.83 -28.41
N THR A 14 15.33 -4.69 -27.69
CA THR A 14 15.36 -3.97 -26.43
C THR A 14 16.39 -4.68 -25.59
N ASP A 15 17.55 -4.04 -25.42
CA ASP A 15 18.60 -4.44 -24.50
C ASP A 15 18.03 -4.27 -23.08
N CYS A 16 17.16 -5.20 -22.68
CA CYS A 16 16.63 -5.26 -21.34
C CYS A 16 17.71 -5.88 -20.47
N GLU A 17 18.18 -5.16 -19.47
CA GLU A 17 19.01 -5.74 -18.43
C GLU A 17 18.23 -6.88 -17.76
N VAL A 18 18.66 -8.11 -18.03
CA VAL A 18 18.09 -9.30 -17.40
C VAL A 18 18.83 -9.53 -16.09
N LEU A 19 18.15 -9.29 -14.98
CA LEU A 19 18.64 -9.67 -13.66
C LEU A 19 18.55 -11.19 -13.52
N HIS A 20 19.70 -11.86 -13.60
CA HIS A 20 19.81 -13.28 -13.31
C HIS A 20 19.89 -13.49 -11.80
N VAL A 21 18.85 -14.10 -11.22
CA VAL A 21 18.81 -14.46 -9.80
C VAL A 21 18.85 -15.99 -9.68
N ASP A 22 19.78 -16.48 -8.87
CA ASP A 22 19.86 -17.90 -8.51
C ASP A 22 18.85 -18.21 -7.40
N LEU A 23 17.85 -19.04 -7.70
CA LEU A 23 16.77 -19.42 -6.77
C LEU A 23 17.06 -20.72 -6.01
N VAL A 24 18.30 -21.21 -6.03
CA VAL A 24 18.69 -22.39 -5.23
C VAL A 24 18.60 -22.05 -3.74
N GLU A 25 17.79 -22.81 -3.01
CA GLU A 25 17.66 -22.68 -1.56
C GLU A 25 19.00 -22.95 -0.86
N ARG A 26 19.40 -22.02 0.01
CA ARG A 26 20.60 -22.14 0.84
C ARG A 26 20.26 -21.70 2.25
N PRO A 27 20.73 -22.40 3.30
CA PRO A 27 20.60 -21.92 4.66
C PRO A 27 21.48 -20.67 4.81
N VAL A 28 20.85 -19.54 5.14
CA VAL A 28 21.55 -18.28 5.44
C VAL A 28 21.26 -17.93 6.91
N PRO A 29 22.29 -17.77 7.76
CA PRO A 29 22.11 -17.33 9.13
C PRO A 29 21.44 -15.95 9.20
N THR A 30 20.56 -15.76 10.18
CA THR A 30 19.84 -14.49 10.37
C THR A 30 20.80 -13.32 10.58
N GLU A 31 21.93 -13.56 11.23
CA GLU A 31 22.99 -12.59 11.53
C GLU A 31 23.71 -12.09 10.27
N GLU A 32 23.68 -12.87 9.18
CA GLU A 32 24.21 -12.44 7.88
C GLU A 32 23.23 -11.52 7.14
N LEU A 33 21.93 -11.61 7.45
CA LEU A 33 20.87 -10.84 6.79
C LEU A 33 20.52 -9.55 7.54
N PHE A 34 20.55 -9.57 8.87
CA PHE A 34 20.07 -8.46 9.70
C PHE A 34 21.14 -8.01 10.68
N SER A 35 21.48 -6.72 10.64
CA SER A 35 22.39 -6.09 11.62
C SER A 35 21.75 -5.89 13.00
N LYS A 36 20.41 -5.85 13.07
CA LYS A 36 19.63 -5.65 14.29
C LYS A 36 18.24 -6.26 14.13
N ILE A 37 17.74 -6.87 15.19
CA ILE A 37 16.35 -7.30 15.34
C ILE A 37 15.79 -6.59 16.58
N SER A 38 14.61 -6.00 16.45
CA SER A 38 13.92 -5.32 17.55
C SER A 38 12.43 -5.62 17.52
N VAL A 39 11.81 -5.57 18.69
CA VAL A 39 10.35 -5.72 18.87
C VAL A 39 9.82 -4.41 19.43
N ILE A 40 8.77 -3.88 18.80
CA ILE A 40 8.09 -2.66 19.23
C ILE A 40 6.67 -3.07 19.66
N PRO A 41 6.35 -3.01 20.96
CA PRO A 41 5.00 -3.29 21.42
C PRO A 41 4.09 -2.13 21.05
N LEU A 42 3.01 -2.41 20.32
CA LEU A 42 2.00 -1.40 20.01
C LEU A 42 1.04 -1.23 21.19
N GLU A 43 0.69 0.01 21.50
CA GLU A 43 -0.39 0.36 22.43
C GLU A 43 -1.64 -0.44 22.06
N THR A 44 -2.21 -1.17 23.03
CA THR A 44 -3.35 -2.07 22.80
C THR A 44 -4.47 -1.74 23.78
N ASN A 45 -5.51 -1.05 23.28
CA ASN A 45 -6.75 -0.75 23.97
C ASN A 45 -7.90 -0.66 22.96
N ASP A 46 -9.10 -0.30 23.42
CA ASP A 46 -10.31 -0.23 22.57
C ASP A 46 -10.17 0.73 21.37
N SER A 47 -9.26 1.72 21.43
CA SER A 47 -9.01 2.68 20.35
C SER A 47 -7.95 2.22 19.35
N SER A 48 -7.07 1.30 19.74
CA SER A 48 -5.92 0.81 18.95
C SER A 48 -6.00 -0.67 18.58
N PHE A 49 -7.14 -1.33 18.84
CA PHE A 49 -7.32 -2.75 18.58
C PHE A 49 -7.26 -3.07 17.07
N LEU A 50 -6.22 -3.81 16.67
CA LEU A 50 -6.04 -4.33 15.32
C LEU A 50 -6.68 -5.73 15.22
N VAL A 51 -7.39 -5.99 14.12
CA VAL A 51 -8.12 -7.26 13.92
C VAL A 51 -7.54 -8.07 12.77
N ARG A 52 -7.19 -7.41 11.67
CA ARG A 52 -6.55 -8.03 10.50
C ARG A 52 -5.62 -7.01 9.84
N PRO A 53 -4.43 -6.77 10.41
CA PRO A 53 -3.45 -5.88 9.81
C PRO A 53 -2.88 -6.55 8.56
N VAL A 54 -2.90 -5.85 7.42
CA VAL A 54 -2.48 -6.40 6.12
C VAL A 54 -1.26 -5.69 5.53
N LYS A 55 -0.96 -4.47 5.98
CA LYS A 55 0.21 -3.70 5.53
C LYS A 55 0.77 -2.86 6.66
N VAL A 56 2.10 -2.86 6.77
CA VAL A 56 2.85 -1.93 7.62
C VAL A 56 3.67 -1.02 6.70
N ILE A 57 3.53 0.29 6.90
CA ILE A 57 4.24 1.31 6.15
C ILE A 57 5.10 2.08 7.15
N ILE A 58 6.41 2.02 6.94
CA ILE A 58 7.39 2.70 7.80
C ILE A 58 7.66 4.08 7.21
N LYS A 59 7.67 5.10 8.06
CA LYS A 59 8.02 6.49 7.74
C LYS A 59 8.99 7.03 8.78
N ASP A 60 9.56 8.21 8.53
CA ASP A 60 10.62 8.78 9.37
C ASP A 60 10.18 9.04 10.82
N ASN A 61 8.87 9.16 11.09
CA ASN A 61 8.32 9.48 12.41
C ASN A 61 7.41 8.38 12.98
N GLY A 62 7.52 7.14 12.49
CA GLY A 62 6.78 6.00 13.03
C GLY A 62 6.14 5.11 11.97
N TYR A 63 5.01 4.52 12.33
CA TYR A 63 4.40 3.40 11.60
C TYR A 63 2.96 3.69 11.23
N TYR A 64 2.57 3.31 10.01
CA TYR A 64 1.17 3.27 9.59
C TYR A 64 0.78 1.84 9.30
N ILE A 65 -0.34 1.39 9.86
CA ILE A 65 -0.84 0.02 9.72
C ILE A 65 -2.22 0.07 9.08
N VAL A 66 -2.35 -0.59 7.93
CA VAL A 66 -3.65 -0.81 7.27
C VAL A 66 -4.29 -2.03 7.89
N ASP A 67 -5.47 -1.86 8.50
CA ASP A 67 -6.25 -2.94 9.08
C ASP A 67 -7.56 -3.12 8.32
N GLU A 68 -7.81 -4.33 7.83
CA GLU A 68 -9.05 -4.63 7.11
C GLU A 68 -10.19 -5.11 8.02
N GLY A 69 -9.85 -5.62 9.22
CA GLY A 69 -10.86 -6.09 10.18
C GLY A 69 -11.60 -4.93 10.83
N VAL A 70 -10.88 -3.84 11.08
CA VAL A 70 -11.34 -2.50 11.45
C VAL A 70 -10.88 -1.56 10.32
N PRO A 71 -11.62 -1.47 9.18
CA PRO A 71 -11.21 -0.72 7.99
C PRO A 71 -10.74 0.71 8.29
N ALA A 72 -9.43 0.88 8.46
CA ALA A 72 -8.77 2.14 8.82
C ALA A 72 -7.26 2.03 8.60
N VAL A 73 -6.59 3.18 8.59
CA VAL A 73 -5.14 3.25 8.80
C VAL A 73 -4.88 3.72 10.23
N PHE A 74 -4.09 2.97 10.99
CA PHE A 74 -3.65 3.35 12.33
C PHE A 74 -2.23 3.90 12.25
N SER A 75 -1.97 5.08 12.81
CA SER A 75 -0.64 5.65 12.90
C SER A 75 -0.11 5.55 14.33
N PHE A 76 1.12 5.08 14.47
CA PHE A 76 1.83 4.92 15.72
C PHE A 76 3.16 5.68 15.68
N ASP A 77 3.63 6.16 16.83
CA ASP A 77 5.00 6.69 16.95
C ASP A 77 6.06 5.57 16.95
N GLU A 78 7.33 5.93 17.07
CA GLU A 78 8.45 4.97 17.04
C GLU A 78 8.45 4.02 18.24
N GLU A 79 7.88 4.46 19.37
CA GLU A 79 7.73 3.71 20.61
C GLU A 79 6.50 2.79 20.61
N GLY A 80 5.60 2.94 19.63
CA GLY A 80 4.40 2.13 19.47
C GLY A 80 3.15 2.71 20.12
N HIS A 81 3.13 3.97 20.55
CA HIS A 81 1.91 4.63 21.04
C HIS A 81 1.00 5.02 19.88
N LEU A 82 -0.31 4.90 20.08
CA LEU A 82 -1.29 5.27 19.06
C LEU A 82 -1.34 6.79 18.93
N LEU A 83 -1.14 7.30 17.71
CA LEU A 83 -1.33 8.71 17.38
C LEU A 83 -2.75 8.95 16.86
N HIS A 84 -3.15 8.22 15.80
CA HIS A 84 -4.43 8.41 15.14
C HIS A 84 -4.98 7.10 14.55
N LYS A 85 -6.31 6.98 14.58
CA LYS A 85 -7.07 6.06 13.73
C LYS A 85 -7.68 6.87 12.60
N ILE A 86 -7.20 6.65 11.38
CA ILE A 86 -7.49 7.45 10.21
C ILE A 86 -8.52 6.73 9.34
N GLY A 87 -9.58 7.46 9.00
CA GLY A 87 -10.67 7.00 8.16
C GLY A 87 -11.93 6.59 8.93
N LYS A 88 -13.05 6.50 8.22
CA LYS A 88 -14.37 6.29 8.82
C LYS A 88 -15.19 5.28 8.03
N LYS A 89 -15.54 4.18 8.69
CA LYS A 89 -16.42 3.16 8.12
C LYS A 89 -17.87 3.65 8.11
N GLY A 90 -18.56 3.50 6.98
CA GLY A 90 -19.97 3.88 6.84
C GLY A 90 -20.41 3.99 5.38
N GLN A 91 -21.46 4.77 5.15
CA GLN A 91 -22.08 4.99 3.82
C GLN A 91 -22.36 6.47 3.55
N GLY A 92 -21.99 7.37 4.47
CA GLY A 92 -22.10 8.81 4.29
C GLY A 92 -21.01 9.39 3.39
N PRO A 93 -21.11 10.69 3.04
CA PRO A 93 -20.05 11.39 2.32
C PRO A 93 -18.70 11.27 3.05
N GLY A 94 -17.68 10.81 2.33
CA GLY A 94 -16.35 10.59 2.89
C GLY A 94 -16.26 9.44 3.89
N GLU A 95 -17.20 8.49 3.85
CA GLU A 95 -17.13 7.22 4.56
C GLU A 95 -17.05 6.07 3.55
N TYR A 96 -16.45 4.95 3.96
CA TYR A 96 -16.26 3.78 3.10
C TYR A 96 -16.69 2.50 3.80
N ARG A 97 -16.96 1.44 3.04
CA ARG A 97 -17.26 0.12 3.61
C ARG A 97 -16.02 -0.66 4.01
N GLU A 98 -15.04 -0.67 3.11
CA GLU A 98 -13.83 -1.48 3.17
C GLU A 98 -12.68 -0.66 2.56
N ILE A 99 -11.47 -0.94 3.03
CA ILE A 99 -10.21 -0.50 2.45
C ILE A 99 -9.28 -1.70 2.41
N TYR A 100 -8.49 -1.86 1.35
CA TYR A 100 -7.53 -2.96 1.21
C TYR A 100 -6.08 -2.48 1.29
N ASP A 101 -5.83 -1.23 0.90
CA ASP A 101 -4.46 -0.72 0.84
C ASP A 101 -4.43 0.80 1.02
N ALA A 102 -3.25 1.35 1.29
CA ALA A 102 -3.03 2.78 1.41
C ALA A 102 -1.63 3.24 0.98
N VAL A 103 -1.54 4.52 0.59
CA VAL A 103 -0.28 5.27 0.41
C VAL A 103 -0.25 6.46 1.36
N ILE A 104 0.87 6.64 2.06
CA ILE A 104 1.11 7.74 3.01
C ILE A 104 1.99 8.82 2.38
N LYS A 105 1.47 10.06 2.35
CA LYS A 105 2.15 11.26 1.84
C LYS A 105 2.31 12.30 2.95
N GLU A 106 3.32 12.13 3.78
CA GLU A 106 3.55 13.00 4.95
C GLU A 106 3.77 14.47 4.58
N LYS A 107 4.52 14.74 3.52
CA LYS A 107 4.75 16.11 3.01
C LYS A 107 3.48 16.81 2.56
N GLU A 108 2.46 16.06 2.17
CA GLU A 108 1.15 16.57 1.75
C GLU A 108 0.12 16.50 2.88
N ASN A 109 0.51 15.99 4.06
CA ASN A 109 -0.38 15.66 5.17
C ASN A 109 -1.59 14.84 4.69
N ALA A 110 -1.35 13.76 3.94
CA ALA A 110 -2.42 12.98 3.34
C ALA A 110 -2.17 11.46 3.39
N VAL A 111 -3.24 10.70 3.58
CA VAL A 111 -3.31 9.26 3.32
C VAL A 111 -4.33 9.01 2.20
N TYR A 112 -3.93 8.18 1.24
CA TYR A 112 -4.78 7.73 0.14
C TYR A 112 -5.19 6.30 0.42
N MET A 113 -6.45 6.07 0.75
CA MET A 113 -6.98 4.77 1.16
C MET A 113 -7.78 4.15 0.02
N LEU A 114 -7.37 2.98 -0.45
CA LEU A 114 -7.99 2.28 -1.57
C LEU A 114 -9.17 1.45 -1.08
N SER A 115 -10.37 1.80 -1.55
CA SER A 115 -11.55 0.95 -1.44
C SER A 115 -11.61 0.00 -2.64
N PRO A 116 -11.91 -1.30 -2.43
CA PRO A 116 -12.05 -2.27 -3.53
C PRO A 116 -13.16 -1.90 -4.52
N PHE A 117 -14.11 -1.06 -4.09
CA PHE A 117 -15.26 -0.61 -4.88
C PHE A 117 -14.97 0.59 -5.81
N GLY A 118 -13.69 0.86 -6.12
CA GLY A 118 -13.31 1.82 -7.16
C GLY A 118 -13.24 3.27 -6.70
N SER A 119 -12.76 3.51 -5.49
CA SER A 119 -12.53 4.87 -5.01
C SER A 119 -11.31 4.94 -4.10
N LEU A 120 -10.57 6.05 -4.18
CA LEU A 120 -9.58 6.44 -3.19
C LEU A 120 -10.22 7.45 -2.24
N TYR A 121 -10.22 7.14 -0.95
CA TYR A 121 -10.62 8.08 0.08
C TYR A 121 -9.37 8.74 0.63
N VAL A 122 -9.32 10.07 0.53
CA VAL A 122 -8.18 10.86 0.96
C VAL A 122 -8.52 11.52 2.29
N TYR A 123 -7.72 11.24 3.31
CA TYR A 123 -7.80 11.87 4.63
C TYR A 123 -6.49 12.56 4.95
N SER A 124 -6.53 13.53 5.85
CA SER A 124 -5.32 14.04 6.50
C SER A 124 -4.77 13.05 7.52
N LEU A 125 -3.51 13.22 7.92
CA LEU A 125 -2.88 12.32 8.90
C LEU A 125 -3.52 12.40 10.30
N ASP A 126 -4.21 13.51 10.61
CA ASP A 126 -5.00 13.68 11.83
C ASP A 126 -6.46 13.18 11.71
N GLY A 127 -6.81 12.50 10.61
CA GLY A 127 -8.10 11.81 10.48
C GLY A 127 -9.23 12.60 9.80
N LYS A 128 -8.99 13.81 9.29
CA LYS A 128 -10.04 14.61 8.63
C LYS A 128 -10.19 14.21 7.17
N PHE A 129 -11.43 13.99 6.74
CA PHE A 129 -11.71 13.71 5.33
C PHE A 129 -11.37 14.91 4.44
N ILE A 130 -10.65 14.68 3.34
CA ILE A 130 -10.26 15.70 2.37
C ILE A 130 -11.11 15.58 1.11
N LYS A 131 -11.09 14.42 0.45
CA LYS A 131 -11.80 14.19 -0.82
C LYS A 131 -11.92 12.71 -1.16
N GLU A 132 -12.81 12.42 -2.09
CA GLU A 132 -12.92 11.11 -2.73
C GLU A 132 -12.48 11.24 -4.20
N ILE A 133 -11.67 10.28 -4.67
CA ILE A 133 -11.26 10.17 -6.08
C ILE A 133 -11.85 8.89 -6.65
N LYS A 134 -12.74 9.04 -7.65
CA LYS A 134 -13.31 7.88 -8.36
C LYS A 134 -12.27 7.27 -9.29
N LEU A 135 -12.12 5.96 -9.21
CA LEU A 135 -11.27 5.19 -10.12
C LEU A 135 -12.08 4.70 -11.33
N PRO A 136 -11.42 4.33 -12.44
CA PRO A 136 -12.08 3.67 -13.55
C PRO A 136 -12.85 2.42 -13.11
N THR A 137 -13.89 2.04 -13.84
CA THR A 137 -14.69 0.86 -13.50
C THR A 137 -13.84 -0.41 -13.59
N ARG A 138 -13.70 -1.10 -12.46
CA ARG A 138 -13.16 -2.46 -12.33
C ARG A 138 -13.94 -3.21 -11.26
N SER A 139 -13.94 -4.54 -11.34
CA SER A 139 -14.70 -5.37 -10.41
C SER A 139 -14.16 -5.33 -8.98
N ASN A 140 -12.83 -5.23 -8.83
CA ASN A 140 -12.19 -5.30 -7.53
C ASN A 140 -10.77 -4.73 -7.61
N TYR A 141 -10.52 -3.64 -6.90
CA TYR A 141 -9.17 -3.11 -6.70
C TYR A 141 -8.51 -3.77 -5.48
N GLN A 142 -7.20 -4.01 -5.55
CA GLN A 142 -6.46 -4.77 -4.54
C GLN A 142 -5.34 -3.95 -3.91
N LEU A 143 -4.52 -3.27 -4.70
CA LEU A 143 -3.31 -2.62 -4.23
C LEU A 143 -3.19 -1.21 -4.80
N ILE A 144 -2.55 -0.32 -4.05
CA ILE A 144 -2.10 0.99 -4.50
C ILE A 144 -0.63 1.20 -4.11
N GLU A 145 0.17 1.59 -5.09
CA GLU A 145 1.56 2.00 -4.87
C GLU A 145 1.86 3.32 -5.57
N GLU A 146 2.74 4.12 -4.96
CA GLU A 146 3.30 5.31 -5.59
C GLU A 146 4.71 5.01 -6.08
N LEU A 147 4.94 5.20 -7.37
CA LEU A 147 6.26 5.09 -8.00
C LEU A 147 6.43 6.25 -8.99
N ASP A 148 7.55 6.97 -8.86
CA ASP A 148 7.89 8.12 -9.72
C ASP A 148 6.77 9.15 -9.85
N SER A 149 6.15 9.51 -8.71
CA SER A 149 5.01 10.45 -8.62
C SER A 149 3.74 10.00 -9.38
N LYS A 150 3.63 8.71 -9.72
CA LYS A 150 2.43 8.10 -10.30
C LYS A 150 1.86 7.05 -9.37
N TYR A 151 0.54 6.90 -9.41
CA TYR A 151 -0.15 5.84 -8.69
C TYR A 151 -0.40 4.65 -9.60
N PHE A 152 -0.03 3.48 -9.11
CA PHE A 152 -0.34 2.20 -9.72
C PHE A 152 -1.40 1.54 -8.87
N VAL A 153 -2.55 1.23 -9.49
CA VAL A 153 -3.66 0.53 -8.84
C VAL A 153 -3.99 -0.74 -9.62
N THR A 154 -4.04 -1.86 -8.92
CA THR A 154 -4.37 -3.18 -9.51
C THR A 154 -5.81 -3.53 -9.23
#